data_AF-A0A3D3TH59-F1
#
_entry.id   AF-A0A3D3TH59-F1
#
_cell.length_a   1.000
_cell.length_b   1.000
_cell.length_c   1.000
_cell.angle_alpha   90.00
_cell.angle_beta   90.00
_cell.angle_gamma   90.00
#
_symmetry.space_group_name_H-M   'P 1'
#
loop_
_entity.id
_entity.type
_entity.pdbx_description
1 polymer ?
#
loop_
_entity_poly.entity_id
_entity_poly.type
_entity_poly.pdbx_seq_one_letter_code
_entity_poly.pdbx_strand_id
1 'polypeptide(L)' 'LYGVFGGVDYGRVWYADEDSKKWHTSVGGGLWITLFKNYTGKFSYFSSKDGGRFEFSLGLDF' A
#
# COMPACT_ATOMS: atom_id res chain seq x y z
N LEU A 1 -9.72 -14.34 -11.89
CA LEU A 1 -9.11 -13.12 -12.50
C LEU A 1 -7.90 -12.75 -11.64
N TYR A 2 -6.81 -12.23 -12.21
CA TYR A 2 -5.64 -11.83 -11.44
C TYR A 2 -5.03 -10.56 -12.05
N GLY A 3 -4.20 -9.87 -11.28
CA GLY A 3 -3.51 -8.69 -11.75
C GLY A 3 -2.39 -8.25 -10.82
N VAL A 4 -1.65 -7.23 -11.27
CA VAL A 4 -0.57 -6.58 -10.50
C VAL A 4 -0.82 -5.08 -10.46
N PHE A 5 -0.35 -4.43 -9.41
CA PHE A 5 -0.39 -2.99 -9.27
C PHE A 5 0.91 -2.47 -8.67
N GLY A 6 1.21 -1.21 -8.94
CA GLY A 6 2.27 -0.45 -8.30
C GLY A 6 1.71 0.85 -7.75
N GLY A 7 2.38 1.40 -6.74
CA GLY A 7 2.00 2.64 -6.08
C GLY A 7 3.21 3.38 -5.52
N VAL A 8 3.06 4.69 -5.42
CA VAL A 8 4.00 5.58 -4.77
C VAL A 8 3.20 6.45 -3.80
N ASP A 9 3.64 6.50 -2.55
CA ASP A 9 3.06 7.35 -1.52
C ASP A 9 4.03 8.49 -1.20
N TYR A 10 3.48 9.69 -0.97
CA TYR A 10 4.24 10.87 -0.58
C TYR A 10 3.44 11.66 0.46
N GLY A 11 3.99 11.84 1.66
CA GLY A 11 3.29 12.46 2.77
C GLY A 11 4.22 13.16 3.75
N ARG A 12 3.65 14.09 4.52
CA ARG A 12 4.36 14.83 5.57
C ARG A 12 3.43 15.00 6.76
N VAL A 13 4.01 15.00 7.96
CA VAL A 13 3.33 15.29 9.22
C VAL A 13 4.02 16.51 9.84
N TRP A 14 3.23 17.42 10.41
CA TRP A 14 3.72 18.65 11.05
C TRP A 14 2.72 19.15 12.10
N TYR A 15 3.23 19.86 13.11
CA TYR A 15 2.43 20.66 14.03
C TYR A 15 2.25 22.10 13.55
N ALA A 16 1.28 22.82 14.13
CA ALA A 16 1.16 24.26 13.92
C ALA A 16 2.46 24.95 14.40
N ASP A 17 2.96 25.88 13.59
CA ASP A 17 4.20 26.64 13.80
C ASP A 17 5.53 25.82 13.76
N GLU A 18 5.49 24.58 13.28
CA GLU A 18 6.69 23.74 13.07
C GLU A 18 7.27 23.86 11.63
N ASP A 19 8.56 24.17 11.48
CA ASP A 19 9.27 24.12 10.17
C ASP A 19 9.79 22.69 9.87
N SER A 20 8.88 21.72 9.74
CA SER A 20 9.33 20.31 9.75
C SER A 20 10.08 19.78 8.53
N LYS A 21 10.01 20.25 7.28
CA LYS A 21 10.73 19.76 6.05
C LYS A 21 10.88 18.25 5.74
N LYS A 22 10.60 17.32 6.65
CA LYS A 22 10.77 15.87 6.47
C LYS A 22 9.60 15.33 5.67
N TRP A 23 9.91 14.67 4.58
CA TRP A 23 8.95 13.97 3.73
C TRP A 23 9.10 12.46 3.90
N HIS A 24 7.97 11.78 3.99
CA HIS A 24 7.86 10.33 4.03
C HIS A 24 7.40 9.85 2.66
N THR A 25 8.22 9.01 2.05
CA THR A 25 7.97 8.51 0.69
C THR A 25 8.02 7.00 0.71
N SER A 26 7.03 6.37 0.10
CA SER A 26 6.93 4.92 -0.02
C SER A 26 6.79 4.55 -1.50
N VAL A 27 7.38 3.45 -1.91
CA VAL A 27 7.18 2.85 -3.25
C VAL A 27 6.96 1.37 -3.09
N GLY A 28 6.00 0.84 -3.84
CA GLY A 28 5.64 -0.55 -3.72
C GLY A 28 4.64 -1.00 -4.76
N GLY A 29 4.09 -2.17 -4.50
CA GLY A 29 3.13 -2.80 -5.37
C GLY A 29 2.65 -4.11 -4.81
N GLY A 30 1.81 -4.78 -5.58
CA GLY A 30 1.22 -6.03 -5.17
C GLY A 30 0.54 -6.75 -6.31
N LEU A 31 -0.04 -7.88 -5.93
CA LEU A 31 -0.85 -8.71 -6.80
C LEU A 31 -2.19 -8.98 -6.14
N TRP A 32 -3.20 -9.22 -6.96
CA TRP A 32 -4.47 -9.76 -6.49
C TRP A 32 -4.91 -10.94 -7.33
N ILE A 33 -5.67 -11.82 -6.69
CA ILE A 33 -6.29 -12.96 -7.32
C ILE A 33 -7.74 -13.09 -6.84
N THR A 34 -8.64 -13.27 -7.79
CA THR A 34 -10.07 -13.49 -7.56
C THR A 34 -10.44 -14.92 -7.95
N LEU A 35 -10.94 -15.69 -6.97
CA LEU A 35 -11.46 -17.04 -7.08
C LEU A 35 -12.99 -17.02 -7.06
N PHE A 36 -13.61 -17.92 -7.81
CA PHE A 36 -15.08 -18.11 -7.86
C PHE A 36 -15.88 -16.79 -7.98
N LYS A 37 -15.29 -15.78 -8.65
CA LYS A 37 -15.78 -14.40 -8.83
C LYS A 37 -15.94 -13.55 -7.57
N ASN A 38 -16.09 -14.15 -6.39
CA ASN A 38 -16.49 -13.43 -5.18
C ASN A 38 -15.39 -13.40 -4.10
N TYR A 39 -14.33 -14.20 -4.22
CA TYR A 39 -13.25 -14.27 -3.25
C TYR A 39 -12.02 -13.60 -3.81
N THR A 40 -11.60 -12.46 -3.27
CA THR A 40 -10.40 -11.75 -3.72
C THR A 40 -9.34 -11.72 -2.63
N GLY A 41 -8.16 -12.29 -2.91
CA GLY A 41 -6.97 -12.11 -2.08
C GLY A 41 -6.04 -11.07 -2.68
N LYS A 42 -5.43 -10.24 -1.84
CA LYS A 42 -4.39 -9.28 -2.24
C LYS A 42 -3.15 -9.46 -1.38
N PHE A 43 -1.99 -9.36 -2.03
CA PHE A 43 -0.69 -9.36 -1.39
C PHE A 43 0.12 -8.18 -1.91
N SER A 44 0.68 -7.37 -1.02
CA SER A 44 1.45 -6.19 -1.38
C SER A 44 2.64 -5.94 -0.48
N TYR A 45 3.64 -5.27 -1.03
CA TYR A 45 4.83 -4.82 -0.33
C TYR A 45 5.15 -3.39 -0.71
N PHE A 46 5.38 -2.54 0.29
CA PHE A 46 5.77 -1.15 0.12
C PHE A 46 7.02 -0.87 0.94
N SER A 47 8.01 -0.22 0.33
CA SER A 47 9.28 0.14 0.94
C SER A 47 9.42 1.65 1.03
N SER A 48 9.87 2.12 2.20
CA SER A 48 10.14 3.53 2.48
C SER A 48 11.50 3.70 3.15
N LYS A 49 11.95 4.93 3.32
CA LYS A 49 13.17 5.23 4.11
C LYS A 49 13.03 4.83 5.58
N ASP A 50 11.81 4.75 6.10
CA ASP A 50 11.53 4.38 7.49
C ASP A 50 11.30 2.85 7.64
N GLY A 51 11.39 2.08 6.55
CA GLY A 51 11.25 0.63 6.54
C GLY A 51 10.25 0.11 5.48
N GLY A 52 10.22 -1.21 5.33
CA GLY A 52 9.31 -1.92 4.43
C GLY A 52 8.12 -2.55 5.16
N ARG A 53 6.97 -2.63 4.51
CA ARG A 53 5.72 -3.20 5.04
C ARG A 53 5.13 -4.22 4.07
N PHE A 54 4.85 -5.42 4.57
CA PHE A 54 4.02 -6.41 3.88
C PHE A 54 2.57 -6.27 4.33
N GLU A 55 1.65 -6.46 3.39
CA GLU A 55 0.22 -6.44 3.66
C GLU A 55 -0.47 -7.57 2.90
N PHE A 56 -1.41 -8.21 3.59
CA PHE A 56 -2.24 -9.27 3.04
C PHE A 56 -3.70 -8.98 3.41
N SER A 57 -4.60 -9.10 2.43
CA SER A 57 -6.03 -8.93 2.65
C SER A 57 -6.86 -9.96 1.87
N LEU A 58 -8.00 -10.32 2.45
CA LEU A 58 -9.03 -11.17 1.85
C LEU A 58 -10.35 -10.39 1.84
N GLY A 59 -11.00 -10.32 0.69
CA GLY A 59 -12.30 -9.66 0.50
C GLY A 59 -13.33 -10.62 -0.08
N LEU A 60 -14.58 -10.45 0.36
CA LEU A 60 -15.76 -11.09 -0.20
C LEU A 60 -16.62 -10.01 -0.86
N ASP A 61 -16.89 -10.15 -2.15
CA ASP A 61 -17.95 -9.38 -2.82
C ASP A 61 -19.25 -10.20 -2.78
N PHE A 62 -20.36 -9.58 -2.37
CA PHE A 62 -21.70 -10.17 -2.29
C PHE A 62 -22.69 -9.48 -3.24
#